data_AF-A0A9D7EL94-F1
#
_entry.id   AF-A0A9D7EL94-F1
#
_cell.length_a   1.000
_cell.length_b   1.000
_cell.length_c   1.000
_cell.angle_alpha   90.00
_cell.angle_beta   90.00
_cell.angle_gamma   90.00
#
_symmetry.space_group_name_H-M   'P 1'
#
loop_
_entity.id
_entity.type
_entity.pdbx_description
1 polymer ?
#
loop_
_entity_poly.entity_id
_entity_poly.type
_entity_poly.pdbx_seq_one_letter_code
_entity_poly.pdbx_strand_id
1 'polypeptide(L)'
;MKYDGSHRLTQTVYNNILPFANVSRTDNAYDGSGNLVEEISAAFSGTWINTDRYVFVYTSLASKIEGEPLPADFSLWQNHPNPFNPTTTIRYSLSRPHLVQIEVYNVLGQLVSTLENSEQGVGVYETTWDGTNANGQDVASGVYFYRLKAGEFVQTRKMVLSR
;
A
#
# COMPACT_ATOMS: atom_id res chain seq x y z
N MET A 1 13.14 29.41 27.82
CA MET A 1 13.40 28.25 26.92
C MET A 1 14.12 27.18 27.72
N LYS A 2 13.90 25.89 27.42
CA LYS A 2 14.64 24.76 27.99
C LYS A 2 15.24 23.91 26.88
N TYR A 3 16.36 23.26 27.18
CA TYR A 3 17.10 22.41 26.24
C TYR A 3 17.39 21.04 26.85
N ASP A 4 17.56 20.00 26.02
CA ASP A 4 18.04 18.68 26.45
C ASP A 4 19.58 18.65 26.64
N GLY A 5 20.11 17.50 27.08
CA GLY A 5 21.56 17.29 27.22
C GLY A 5 22.35 17.31 25.90
N SER A 6 21.67 17.37 24.75
CA SER A 6 22.24 17.53 23.41
C SER A 6 22.05 18.95 22.86
N HIS A 7 21.69 19.93 23.72
CA HIS A 7 21.43 21.32 23.37
C HIS A 7 20.25 21.55 22.39
N ARG A 8 19.30 20.62 22.29
CA ARG A 8 18.08 20.79 21.48
C ARG A 8 16.98 21.47 22.29
N LEU A 9 16.23 22.38 21.68
CA LEU A 9 15.16 23.14 22.33
C LEU A 9 13.97 22.23 22.65
N THR A 10 13.74 21.93 23.93
CA THR A 10 12.66 21.05 24.40
C THR A 10 11.44 21.79 24.89
N GLN A 11 11.57 23.08 25.24
CA GLN A 11 10.43 23.87 25.70
C GLN A 11 10.59 25.36 25.43
N THR A 12 9.55 25.98 24.90
CA THR A 12 9.41 27.45 24.82
C THR A 12 8.16 27.87 25.57
N VAL A 13 8.25 28.96 26.33
CA VAL A 13 7.09 29.60 26.98
C VAL A 13 7.03 31.02 26.45
N TYR A 14 5.87 31.42 25.95
CA TYR A 14 5.64 32.74 25.36
C TYR A 14 4.55 33.48 26.14
N ASN A 15 4.84 34.72 26.51
CA ASN A 15 3.90 35.60 27.22
C ASN A 15 3.46 36.72 26.27
N ASN A 16 2.20 36.68 25.83
CA ASN A 16 1.60 37.80 25.10
C ASN A 16 1.27 38.95 26.05
N ILE A 17 1.91 40.11 25.91
CA ILE A 17 1.70 41.30 26.77
C ILE A 17 0.56 42.20 26.24
N LEU A 18 -0.51 41.58 25.74
CA LEU A 18 -1.74 42.28 25.31
C LEU A 18 -2.85 42.05 26.35
N PRO A 19 -3.94 42.86 26.35
CA PRO A 19 -4.94 42.87 27.43
C PRO A 19 -5.62 41.52 27.76
N PHE A 20 -5.42 40.51 26.92
CA PHE A 20 -5.69 39.11 27.23
C PHE A 20 -4.35 38.37 27.27
N ALA A 21 -3.69 38.41 28.42
CA ALA A 21 -2.39 37.77 28.60
C ALA A 21 -2.52 36.25 28.48
N ASN A 22 -2.36 35.74 27.26
CA ASN A 22 -2.34 34.31 26.99
C ASN A 22 -0.88 33.87 27.09
N VAL A 23 -0.57 33.12 28.14
CA VAL A 23 0.69 32.41 28.27
C VAL A 23 0.54 31.09 27.52
N SER A 24 1.40 30.87 26.52
CA SER A 24 1.48 29.60 25.81
C SER A 24 2.81 28.91 26.06
N ARG A 25 2.81 27.59 25.91
CA ARG A 25 4.00 26.74 26.01
C ARG A 25 4.00 25.78 24.84
N THR A 26 5.18 25.54 24.29
CA THR A 26 5.44 24.51 23.29
C THR A 26 6.46 23.55 23.86
N ASP A 27 6.14 22.26 23.90
CA ASP A 27 7.01 21.16 24.32
C ASP A 27 7.41 20.32 23.10
N ASN A 28 8.72 20.12 22.90
CA ASN A 28 9.29 19.39 21.77
C ASN A 28 9.92 18.08 22.23
N ALA A 29 9.67 16.98 21.51
CA ALA A 29 10.33 15.71 21.69
C ALA A 29 11.09 15.30 20.42
N TYR A 30 12.24 14.66 20.61
CA TYR A 30 13.12 14.24 19.53
C TYR A 30 13.36 12.72 19.58
N ASP A 31 13.54 12.09 18.42
CA ASP A 31 13.99 10.69 18.34
C ASP A 31 15.49 10.53 18.65
N GLY A 32 15.96 9.28 18.69
CA GLY A 32 17.38 8.97 18.89
C GLY A 32 18.30 9.45 17.75
N SER A 33 17.75 9.83 16.60
CA SER A 33 18.47 10.43 15.48
C SER A 33 18.47 11.97 15.51
N GLY A 34 17.73 12.57 16.45
CA GLY A 34 17.63 14.02 16.63
C GLY A 34 16.56 14.72 15.82
N ASN A 35 15.63 13.98 15.19
CA ASN A 35 14.51 14.56 14.48
C ASN A 35 13.37 14.91 15.45
N LEU A 36 12.66 16.03 15.24
CA LEU A 36 11.55 16.49 16.08
C LEU A 36 10.33 15.60 15.87
N VAL A 37 10.10 14.58 16.69
CA VAL A 37 8.98 13.63 16.47
C VAL A 37 7.65 14.10 17.02
N GLU A 38 7.65 15.09 17.91
CA GLU A 38 6.43 15.58 18.52
C GLU A 38 6.56 17.01 19.02
N GLU A 39 5.51 17.80 18.80
CA GLU A 39 5.33 19.14 19.35
C GLU A 39 3.95 19.25 20.02
N ILE A 40 3.93 19.66 21.29
CA ILE A 40 2.69 19.87 22.05
C ILE A 40 2.60 21.35 22.42
N SER A 41 1.54 22.00 21.97
CA SER A 41 1.19 23.36 22.40
C SER A 41 0.22 23.31 23.57
N ALA A 42 0.42 24.20 24.55
CA ALA A 42 -0.43 24.34 25.71
C ALA A 42 -0.69 25.82 26.01
N ALA A 43 -1.91 26.14 26.46
CA ALA A 43 -2.29 27.44 26.97
C ALA A 43 -2.44 27.39 28.49
N PHE A 44 -2.10 28.49 29.16
CA PHE A 44 -2.29 28.61 30.60
C PHE A 44 -3.65 29.23 30.91
N SER A 45 -4.47 28.51 31.69
CA SER A 45 -5.75 29.00 32.21
C SER A 45 -5.91 28.58 33.68
N GLY A 46 -4.93 28.95 34.51
CA GLY A 46 -4.81 28.47 35.90
C GLY A 46 -4.10 27.12 36.02
N THR A 47 -4.25 26.25 35.03
CA THR A 47 -3.42 25.07 34.77
C THR A 47 -2.97 25.07 33.32
N TRP A 48 -1.94 24.27 33.00
CA TRP A 48 -1.53 24.04 31.61
C TRP A 48 -2.53 23.10 30.93
N ILE A 49 -3.10 23.54 29.81
CA ILE A 49 -4.05 22.77 29.02
C ILE A 49 -3.45 22.61 27.63
N ASN A 50 -3.24 21.37 27.18
CA ASN A 50 -2.77 21.11 25.83
C ASN A 50 -3.85 21.55 24.82
N THR A 51 -3.47 22.36 23.84
CA THR A 51 -4.35 22.84 22.77
C THR A 51 -4.15 22.04 21.50
N ASP A 52 -2.90 21.80 21.13
CA ASP A 52 -2.52 21.16 19.87
C ASP A 52 -1.40 20.15 20.10
N ARG A 53 -1.40 19.09 19.28
CA ARG A 53 -0.34 18.08 19.25
C ARG A 53 -0.02 17.73 17.81
N TYR A 54 1.21 17.97 17.40
CA TYR A 54 1.75 17.55 16.12
C TYR A 54 2.69 16.37 16.33
N VAL A 55 2.53 15.31 15.52
CA VAL A 55 3.42 14.15 15.50
C VAL A 55 4.07 14.09 14.12
N PHE A 56 5.40 14.09 14.10
CA PHE A 56 6.19 14.05 12.87
C PHE A 56 6.81 12.68 12.72
N VAL A 57 6.57 12.05 11.57
CA VAL A 57 7.13 10.75 11.23
C VAL A 57 8.21 10.93 10.17
N TYR A 58 9.46 10.73 10.56
CA TYR A 58 10.59 10.75 9.64
C TYR A 58 10.86 9.33 9.16
N THR A 59 10.71 9.12 7.86
CA THR A 59 11.22 7.90 7.21
C THR A 59 12.61 8.20 6.66
N SER A 60 13.53 7.26 6.80
CA SER A 60 14.88 7.44 6.26
C SER A 60 14.81 7.45 4.73
N LEU A 61 15.30 8.52 4.11
CA LEU A 61 15.45 8.62 2.65
C LEU A 61 16.44 7.60 2.06
N ALA A 62 17.12 6.82 2.92
CA ALA A 62 17.94 5.67 2.53
C ALA A 62 17.13 4.44 2.10
N SER A 63 15.81 4.60 1.95
CA SER A 63 15.03 3.78 1.04
C SER A 63 14.04 4.67 0.29
N LYS A 64 14.55 5.40 -0.72
CA LYS A 64 13.76 5.58 -1.94
C LYS A 64 13.66 4.20 -2.63
N ILE A 65 13.02 3.23 -1.98
CA ILE A 65 12.18 2.32 -2.72
C ILE A 65 10.97 3.19 -3.04
N GLU A 66 10.74 3.45 -4.32
CA GLU A 66 9.41 3.81 -4.80
C GLU A 66 8.47 2.69 -4.35
N GLY A 67 7.99 2.78 -3.11
CA GLY A 67 6.91 1.95 -2.63
C GLY A 67 5.70 2.49 -3.36
N GLU A 68 5.35 1.85 -4.47
CA GLU A 68 4.07 2.03 -5.13
C GLU A 68 3.00 2.16 -4.04
N PRO A 69 2.18 3.22 -4.05
CA PRO A 69 1.16 3.41 -3.04
C PRO A 69 0.35 2.12 -2.93
N LEU A 70 0.12 1.65 -1.70
CA LEU A 70 -0.65 0.43 -1.49
C LEU A 70 -1.97 0.53 -2.25
N PRO A 71 -2.39 -0.52 -2.97
CA PRO A 71 -3.61 -0.46 -3.76
C PRO A 71 -4.80 -0.11 -2.88
N ALA A 72 -5.54 0.93 -3.27
CA ALA A 72 -6.78 1.29 -2.60
C ALA A 72 -7.88 0.24 -2.83
N ASP A 73 -7.84 -0.43 -3.99
CA ASP A 73 -8.86 -1.37 -4.45
C ASP A 73 -8.28 -2.69 -4.98
N PHE A 74 -9.15 -3.70 -4.99
CA PHE A 74 -8.91 -4.92 -5.76
C PHE A 74 -9.05 -4.62 -7.26
N SER A 75 -8.10 -5.08 -8.06
CA SER A 75 -8.13 -4.88 -9.50
C SER A 75 -7.47 -6.06 -10.22
N LEU A 76 -8.06 -6.45 -11.34
CA LEU A 76 -7.44 -7.32 -12.33
C LEU A 76 -7.19 -6.49 -13.60
N TRP A 77 -5.96 -6.42 -14.07
CA TRP A 77 -5.60 -5.72 -15.30
C TRP A 77 -5.72 -6.61 -16.53
N GLN A 78 -5.79 -5.99 -17.71
CA GLN A 78 -5.68 -6.71 -18.98
C GLN A 78 -4.29 -7.36 -19.06
N ASN A 79 -4.25 -8.64 -19.44
CA ASN A 79 -3.00 -9.36 -19.63
C ASN A 79 -2.17 -8.71 -20.76
N HIS A 80 -0.86 -8.73 -20.64
CA HIS A 80 0.05 -8.20 -21.65
C HIS A 80 1.22 -9.17 -21.91
N PRO A 81 1.52 -9.47 -23.19
CA PRO A 81 0.81 -9.03 -24.40
C PRO A 81 -0.59 -9.68 -24.54
N ASN A 82 -1.45 -9.10 -25.39
CA ASN A 82 -2.73 -9.68 -25.81
C ASN A 82 -3.13 -9.15 -27.20
N PRO A 83 -3.17 -9.98 -28.27
CA PRO A 83 -2.90 -11.41 -28.29
C PRO A 83 -1.47 -11.78 -27.87
N PHE A 84 -1.25 -13.01 -27.40
CA PHE A 84 0.05 -13.48 -26.90
C PHE A 84 0.50 -14.81 -27.53
N ASN A 85 1.81 -15.08 -27.49
CA ASN A 85 2.42 -16.31 -28.00
C ASN A 85 3.75 -16.65 -27.29
N PRO A 86 3.87 -17.80 -26.60
CA PRO A 86 2.81 -18.48 -25.87
C PRO A 86 2.61 -17.87 -24.47
N THR A 87 3.38 -16.84 -24.12
CA THR A 87 3.43 -16.31 -22.75
C THR A 87 2.76 -14.94 -22.61
N THR A 88 2.01 -14.74 -21.52
CA THR A 88 1.43 -13.46 -21.13
C THR A 88 1.50 -13.25 -19.62
N THR A 89 1.63 -12.00 -19.20
CA THR A 89 1.63 -11.61 -17.79
C THR A 89 0.26 -11.09 -17.40
N ILE A 90 -0.24 -11.56 -16.26
CA ILE A 90 -1.48 -11.14 -15.62
C ILE A 90 -1.11 -10.39 -14.35
N ARG A 91 -1.41 -9.09 -14.33
CA ARG A 91 -1.22 -8.22 -13.17
C ARG A 91 -2.52 -8.05 -12.40
N TYR A 92 -2.45 -8.03 -11.06
CA TYR A 92 -3.58 -7.81 -10.16
C TYR A 92 -3.15 -7.19 -8.82
N SER A 93 -4.12 -6.62 -8.09
CA SER A 93 -3.87 -5.92 -6.83
C SER A 93 -4.86 -6.33 -5.76
N LEU A 94 -4.39 -6.31 -4.52
CA LEU A 94 -5.16 -6.61 -3.32
C LEU A 94 -5.07 -5.42 -2.38
N SER A 95 -6.22 -4.89 -1.97
CA SER A 95 -6.29 -3.83 -0.95
C SER A 95 -6.40 -4.37 0.48
N ARG A 96 -6.65 -5.69 0.63
CA ARG A 96 -6.64 -6.43 1.91
C ARG A 96 -6.08 -7.84 1.71
N PRO A 97 -5.49 -8.46 2.75
CA PRO A 97 -5.00 -9.84 2.67
C PRO A 97 -6.13 -10.84 2.42
N HIS A 98 -5.95 -11.75 1.46
CA HIS A 98 -6.90 -12.82 1.14
C HIS A 98 -6.20 -14.03 0.54
N LEU A 99 -6.87 -15.18 0.58
CA LEU A 99 -6.58 -16.29 -0.32
C LEU A 99 -6.92 -15.86 -1.75
N VAL A 100 -5.91 -15.83 -2.61
CA VAL A 100 -6.01 -15.46 -4.02
C VAL A 100 -6.06 -16.69 -4.88
N GLN A 101 -6.98 -16.68 -5.85
CA GLN A 101 -7.04 -17.67 -6.91
C GLN A 101 -7.01 -16.97 -8.28
N ILE A 102 -6.00 -17.30 -9.09
CA ILE A 102 -5.96 -16.93 -10.51
C ILE A 102 -6.17 -18.19 -11.34
N GLU A 103 -7.29 -18.25 -12.05
CA GLU A 103 -7.73 -19.43 -12.79
C GLU A 103 -7.94 -19.08 -14.26
N VAL A 104 -7.55 -19.97 -15.17
CA VAL A 104 -7.73 -19.85 -16.62
C VAL A 104 -8.83 -20.80 -17.08
N TYR A 105 -9.72 -20.29 -17.94
CA TYR A 105 -10.89 -20.98 -18.45
C TYR A 105 -10.97 -20.96 -19.98
N ASN A 106 -11.37 -22.13 -20.45
CA ASN A 106 -12.25 -22.40 -21.57
C ASN A 106 -13.29 -21.37 -22.07
N VAL A 107 -13.60 -21.31 -23.37
CA VAL A 107 -14.87 -20.72 -23.85
C VAL A 107 -16.12 -21.48 -23.38
N LEU A 108 -15.97 -22.78 -23.05
CA LEU A 108 -17.04 -23.60 -22.46
C LEU A 108 -17.09 -23.47 -20.93
N GLY A 109 -16.27 -22.59 -20.33
CA GLY A 109 -16.16 -22.43 -18.88
C GLY A 109 -15.41 -23.56 -18.16
N GLN A 110 -14.71 -24.42 -18.89
CA GLN A 110 -13.88 -25.48 -18.31
C GLN A 110 -12.57 -24.90 -17.77
N LEU A 111 -12.20 -25.29 -16.55
CA LEU A 111 -10.91 -24.91 -15.96
C LEU A 111 -9.77 -25.54 -16.77
N VAL A 112 -8.84 -24.71 -17.21
CA VAL A 112 -7.66 -25.09 -17.99
C VAL A 112 -6.44 -25.19 -17.10
N SER A 113 -6.21 -24.18 -16.27
CA SER A 113 -5.06 -24.11 -15.36
C SER A 113 -5.35 -23.18 -14.19
N THR A 114 -4.70 -23.42 -13.05
CA THR A 114 -4.68 -22.53 -11.89
C THR A 114 -3.27 -21.98 -11.77
N LEU A 115 -3.12 -20.67 -11.93
CA LEU A 115 -1.82 -19.98 -11.96
C LEU A 115 -1.39 -19.50 -10.58
N GLU A 116 -2.35 -19.29 -9.68
CA GLU A 116 -2.10 -18.87 -8.30
C GLU A 116 -3.20 -19.43 -7.39
N ASN A 117 -2.81 -19.86 -6.20
CA ASN A 117 -3.70 -20.37 -5.14
C ASN A 117 -3.01 -20.27 -3.77
N SER A 118 -2.78 -19.05 -3.30
CA SER A 118 -2.05 -18.79 -2.04
C SER A 118 -2.61 -17.60 -1.27
N GLU A 119 -2.35 -17.56 0.04
CA GLU A 119 -2.62 -16.38 0.86
C GLU A 119 -1.61 -15.28 0.53
N GLN A 120 -2.12 -14.11 0.17
CA GLN A 120 -1.31 -12.94 -0.18
C GLN A 120 -1.72 -11.72 0.63
N GLY A 121 -0.74 -10.87 0.92
CA GLY A 121 -0.92 -9.61 1.64
C GLY A 121 -1.45 -8.48 0.76
N VAL A 122 -1.48 -7.27 1.29
CA VAL A 122 -1.79 -6.07 0.49
C VAL A 122 -0.64 -5.83 -0.49
N GLY A 123 -0.94 -5.63 -1.76
CA GLY A 123 0.10 -5.41 -2.76
C GLY A 123 -0.36 -5.56 -4.21
N VAL A 124 0.59 -5.35 -5.11
CA VAL A 124 0.47 -5.60 -6.55
C VAL A 124 1.26 -6.84 -6.88
N TYR A 125 0.66 -7.74 -7.65
CA TYR A 125 1.19 -9.05 -7.99
C TYR A 125 1.11 -9.28 -9.48
N GLU A 126 2.01 -10.15 -9.97
CA GLU A 126 2.01 -10.64 -11.34
C GLU A 126 2.11 -12.15 -11.34
N THR A 127 1.36 -12.80 -12.22
CA THR A 127 1.52 -14.22 -12.54
C THR A 127 1.57 -14.38 -14.05
N THR A 128 2.19 -15.46 -14.50
CA THR A 128 2.44 -15.71 -15.92
C THR A 128 1.68 -16.94 -16.36
N TRP A 129 1.07 -16.86 -17.53
CA TRP A 129 0.56 -18.05 -18.22
C TRP A 129 1.35 -18.27 -19.50
N ASP A 130 1.77 -19.51 -19.72
CA ASP A 130 2.56 -19.97 -20.86
C ASP A 130 1.73 -20.73 -21.90
N GLY A 131 0.39 -20.67 -21.79
CA GLY A 131 -0.48 -21.38 -22.73
C GLY A 131 -0.52 -22.89 -22.51
N THR A 132 -0.25 -23.37 -21.30
CA THR A 132 -0.38 -24.79 -20.94
C THR A 132 -1.58 -25.06 -20.01
N ASN A 133 -2.08 -26.29 -20.02
CA ASN A 133 -3.07 -26.78 -19.07
C ASN A 133 -2.41 -27.29 -17.78
N ALA A 134 -3.21 -27.76 -16.81
CA ALA A 134 -2.73 -28.32 -15.55
C ALA A 134 -1.76 -29.52 -15.66
N ASN A 135 -1.71 -30.19 -16.83
CA ASN A 135 -0.77 -31.29 -17.10
C ASN A 135 0.52 -30.80 -17.79
N GLY A 136 0.71 -29.48 -17.93
CA GLY A 136 1.82 -28.89 -18.67
C GLY A 136 1.72 -29.07 -20.19
N GLN A 137 0.54 -29.43 -20.72
CA GLN A 137 0.33 -29.62 -22.15
C GLN A 137 -0.18 -28.33 -22.79
N ASP A 138 0.35 -28.06 -23.98
CA ASP A 138 -0.08 -26.99 -24.86
C ASP A 138 -1.58 -27.01 -25.15
N VAL A 139 -2.25 -25.85 -24.99
CA VAL A 139 -3.65 -25.68 -25.38
C VAL A 139 -3.79 -25.04 -26.77
N ALA A 140 -4.92 -25.20 -27.44
CA ALA A 140 -5.10 -24.65 -28.78
C ALA A 140 -5.09 -23.10 -28.82
N SER A 141 -4.71 -22.52 -29.96
CA SER A 141 -4.99 -21.10 -30.26
C SER A 141 -6.47 -20.80 -30.08
N GLY A 142 -6.78 -19.62 -29.53
CA GLY A 142 -8.16 -19.22 -29.31
C GLY A 142 -8.37 -18.24 -28.17
N VAL A 143 -9.63 -18.07 -27.81
CA VAL A 143 -10.08 -17.21 -26.72
C VAL A 143 -10.07 -17.99 -25.41
N TYR A 144 -9.53 -17.36 -24.38
CA TYR A 144 -9.55 -17.85 -23.01
C TYR A 144 -10.01 -16.74 -22.07
N PHE A 145 -10.43 -17.13 -20.87
CA PHE A 145 -10.77 -16.21 -19.81
C PHE A 145 -9.88 -16.47 -18.62
N TYR A 146 -9.46 -15.44 -17.91
CA TYR A 146 -8.79 -15.58 -16.62
C TYR A 146 -9.57 -14.83 -15.56
N ARG A 147 -9.59 -15.38 -14.35
CA ARG A 147 -10.39 -14.89 -13.24
C ARG A 147 -9.54 -14.73 -12.00
N LEU A 148 -9.64 -13.57 -11.37
CA LEU A 148 -9.18 -13.32 -10.01
C LEU A 148 -10.36 -13.53 -9.05
N LYS A 149 -10.14 -14.35 -8.02
CA LYS A 149 -11.00 -14.45 -6.84
C LYS A 149 -10.20 -14.15 -5.58
N ALA A 150 -10.68 -13.23 -4.76
CA ALA A 150 -10.09 -12.84 -3.48
C ALA A 150 -11.20 -12.43 -2.49
N GLY A 151 -11.55 -13.31 -1.55
CA GLY A 151 -12.74 -13.13 -0.71
C GLY A 151 -14.02 -13.03 -1.57
N GLU A 152 -14.80 -11.96 -1.37
CA GLU A 152 -16.01 -11.65 -2.15
C GLU A 152 -15.70 -11.01 -3.51
N PHE A 153 -14.45 -10.57 -3.74
CA PHE A 153 -14.08 -9.95 -5.01
C PHE A 153 -13.87 -11.02 -6.08
N VAL A 154 -14.58 -10.87 -7.21
CA VAL A 154 -14.42 -11.72 -8.39
C VAL A 154 -14.38 -10.84 -9.63
N GLN A 155 -13.30 -10.92 -10.40
CA GLN A 155 -13.17 -10.22 -11.69
C GLN A 155 -12.66 -11.19 -12.75
N THR A 156 -13.28 -11.16 -13.94
CA THR A 156 -12.89 -12.00 -15.09
C THR A 156 -12.51 -11.12 -16.26
N ARG A 157 -11.48 -11.53 -17.02
CA ARG A 157 -11.05 -10.88 -18.25
C ARG A 157 -10.78 -11.89 -19.35
N LYS A 158 -10.88 -11.42 -20.60
CA LYS A 158 -10.66 -12.21 -21.82
C LYS A 158 -9.23 -12.04 -22.31
N MET A 159 -8.62 -13.10 -22.80
CA MET A 159 -7.32 -13.09 -23.49
C MET A 159 -7.35 -13.94 -24.76
N VAL A 160 -6.43 -13.67 -25.68
CA VAL A 160 -6.34 -14.36 -26.98
C VAL A 160 -4.94 -14.95 -27.15
N LEU A 161 -4.88 -16.27 -27.29
CA LEU A 161 -3.66 -17.01 -27.60
C LEU A 161 -3.55 -17.21 -29.11
N SER A 162 -2.44 -16.80 -29.69
CA SER A 162 -2.14 -16.92 -31.13
C SER A 162 -0.80 -17.64 -31.33
N ARG A 163 -0.83 -18.96 -31.24
CA ARG A 163 0.26 -19.84 -31.68
C ARG A 163 0.02 -20.34 -33.10
#